data_AF-A0A3N4K3H2-F1
#
_entry.id   AF-A0A3N4K3H2-F1
#
_cell.length_a   1.000
_cell.length_b   1.000
_cell.length_c   1.000
_cell.angle_alpha   90.00
_cell.angle_beta   90.00
_cell.angle_gamma   90.00
#
_symmetry.space_group_name_H-M   'P 1'
#
loop_
_entity.id
_entity.type
_entity.pdbx_description
1 polymer ?
#
loop_
_entity_poly.entity_id
_entity_poly.type
_entity_poly.pdbx_seq_one_letter_code
_entity_poly.pdbx_strand_id
1 'polypeptide(L)'
;MNPSAHPPTHPSMYPSRSHLQPPILTPKPKPKPKPTMPPCMRRLSIITNATANAKKLDKLCREESTLSQTLNKSLDAHTQEILSMQKNLKICDHHILIAEDRLEDLEEAGLAPVAREYSFLQGEVAKLESYKAENSQRLIEAEKEFEIQMRDLSENLVEYRRLIRELEVRG
;
A
#
# COMPACT_ATOMS: atom_id res chain seq x y z
N MET A 1 36.93 25.50 -48.96
CA MET A 1 37.54 26.82 -49.27
C MET A 1 36.51 27.64 -50.02
N ASN A 2 36.29 28.88 -49.54
CA ASN A 2 35.46 29.96 -50.12
C ASN A 2 35.87 30.28 -51.57
N PRO A 3 35.05 30.92 -52.44
CA PRO A 3 34.51 32.28 -52.18
C PRO A 3 33.07 32.51 -52.76
N SER A 4 32.17 33.30 -52.17
CA SER A 4 32.11 34.77 -52.03
C SER A 4 32.38 35.56 -53.33
N ALA A 5 31.33 36.08 -53.98
CA ALA A 5 31.36 37.34 -54.73
C ALA A 5 29.98 37.70 -55.32
N HIS A 6 29.32 38.70 -54.73
CA HIS A 6 28.53 39.70 -55.48
C HIS A 6 29.51 40.55 -56.33
N PRO A 7 29.14 41.24 -57.44
CA PRO A 7 28.03 42.23 -57.58
C PRO A 7 27.49 42.27 -59.06
N PRO A 8 26.93 43.36 -59.65
CA PRO A 8 26.39 44.62 -59.14
C PRO A 8 24.95 44.98 -59.59
N THR A 9 24.39 45.93 -58.86
CA THR A 9 23.20 46.74 -59.11
C THR A 9 23.19 47.50 -60.44
N HIS A 10 22.06 47.45 -61.16
CA HIS A 10 21.65 48.45 -62.14
C HIS A 10 20.34 49.14 -61.70
N PRO A 11 20.09 50.40 -62.14
CA PRO A 11 19.23 51.34 -61.43
C PRO A 11 17.81 51.47 -62.01
N SER A 12 16.88 51.70 -61.08
CA SER A 12 15.79 52.68 -61.13
C SER A 12 14.60 52.50 -62.11
N MET A 13 13.50 53.05 -61.60
CA MET A 13 12.28 53.44 -62.29
C MET A 13 11.34 52.30 -62.69
N TYR A 14 10.61 51.75 -61.72
CA TYR A 14 9.14 51.74 -61.71
C TYR A 14 8.64 51.37 -60.30
N PRO A 15 7.86 52.25 -59.65
CA PRO A 15 6.80 51.74 -58.78
C PRO A 15 5.48 52.33 -59.24
N SER A 16 4.60 51.50 -59.78
CA SER A 16 3.20 51.90 -59.96
C SER A 16 2.27 50.75 -59.61
N ARG A 17 1.68 50.91 -58.43
CA ARG A 17 0.39 50.38 -57.96
C ARG A 17 0.20 48.86 -57.96
N SER A 18 0.45 48.29 -56.79
CA SER A 18 -0.59 47.49 -56.12
C SER A 18 -0.58 47.81 -54.64
N HIS A 19 -1.57 48.58 -54.20
CA HIS A 19 -1.93 48.66 -52.79
C HIS A 19 -2.50 47.30 -52.39
N LEU A 20 -1.64 46.41 -51.91
CA LEU A 20 -2.07 45.26 -51.14
C LEU A 20 -2.67 45.81 -49.84
N GLN A 21 -3.99 45.89 -49.81
CA GLN A 21 -4.76 46.18 -48.62
C GLN A 21 -4.49 45.04 -47.62
N PRO A 22 -3.97 45.31 -46.41
CA PRO A 22 -3.81 44.26 -45.41
C PRO A 22 -5.20 43.70 -45.04
N PRO A 23 -5.34 42.39 -44.76
CA PRO A 23 -6.58 41.85 -44.23
C PRO A 23 -6.89 42.56 -42.91
N ILE A 24 -8.07 43.18 -42.85
CA ILE A 24 -8.59 43.83 -41.66
C ILE A 24 -8.70 42.75 -40.57
N LEU A 25 -7.77 42.77 -39.62
CA LEU A 25 -7.87 42.01 -38.38
C LEU A 25 -9.09 42.54 -37.63
N THR A 26 -10.25 41.90 -37.81
CA THR A 26 -11.38 42.12 -36.93
C THR A 26 -10.92 41.80 -35.50
N PRO A 27 -11.06 42.71 -34.53
CA PRO A 27 -10.69 42.42 -33.15
C PRO A 27 -11.48 41.22 -32.67
N LYS A 28 -10.80 40.20 -32.09
CA LYS A 28 -11.50 39.12 -31.38
C LYS A 28 -12.40 39.77 -30.32
N PRO A 29 -13.69 39.38 -30.22
CA PRO A 29 -14.57 39.94 -29.21
C PRO A 29 -13.96 39.71 -27.83
N LYS A 30 -13.84 40.79 -27.04
CA LYS A 30 -13.37 40.72 -25.66
C LYS A 30 -14.19 39.64 -24.92
N PRO A 31 -13.56 38.77 -24.12
CA PRO A 31 -14.32 37.86 -23.26
C PRO A 31 -15.34 38.67 -22.46
N LYS A 32 -16.62 38.30 -22.55
CA LYS A 32 -17.65 38.93 -21.70
C LYS A 32 -17.18 38.82 -20.25
N PRO A 33 -17.28 39.89 -19.44
CA PRO A 33 -16.99 39.79 -18.02
C PRO A 33 -17.79 38.62 -17.45
N LYS A 34 -17.11 37.63 -16.87
CA LYS A 34 -17.81 36.59 -16.11
C LYS A 34 -18.67 37.30 -15.06
N PRO A 35 -19.92 36.86 -14.83
CA PRO A 35 -20.75 37.43 -13.77
C PRO A 35 -19.95 37.50 -12.48
N THR A 36 -19.63 38.70 -12.02
CA THR A 36 -18.89 38.89 -10.78
C THR A 36 -19.85 38.54 -9.66
N MET A 37 -19.61 37.41 -9.00
CA MET A 37 -20.42 36.99 -7.87
C MET A 37 -20.45 38.10 -6.82
N PRO A 38 -21.64 38.49 -6.32
CA PRO A 38 -21.75 39.50 -5.27
C PRO A 38 -20.91 39.10 -4.05
N PRO A 39 -20.31 40.06 -3.33
CA PRO A 39 -19.49 39.77 -2.15
C PRO A 39 -20.21 38.92 -1.09
N CYS A 40 -21.53 39.07 -0.95
CA CYS A 40 -22.36 38.27 -0.04
C CYS A 40 -22.43 36.79 -0.49
N MET A 41 -22.67 36.53 -1.77
CA MET A 41 -22.68 35.18 -2.34
C MET A 41 -21.30 34.53 -2.23
N ARG A 42 -20.22 35.32 -2.37
CA ARG A 42 -18.84 34.84 -2.20
C ARG A 42 -18.57 34.42 -0.76
N ARG A 43 -18.96 35.23 0.23
CA ARG A 43 -18.87 34.85 1.65
C ARG A 43 -19.72 33.64 1.98
N LEU A 44 -20.96 33.57 1.47
CA LEU A 44 -21.83 32.42 1.67
C LEU A 44 -21.18 31.15 1.14
N SER A 45 -20.63 31.19 -0.08
CA SER A 45 -19.96 30.04 -0.69
C SER A 45 -18.73 29.57 0.10
N ILE A 46 -17.94 30.50 0.65
CA ILE A 46 -16.79 30.17 1.51
C ILE A 46 -17.27 29.48 2.79
N ILE A 47 -18.29 30.03 3.46
CA ILE A 47 -18.86 29.47 4.69
C ILE A 47 -19.46 28.08 4.43
N THR A 48 -20.22 27.91 3.35
CA THR A 48 -20.83 26.63 2.98
C THR A 48 -19.76 25.58 2.69
N ASN A 49 -18.69 25.94 1.97
CA ASN A 49 -17.59 25.03 1.67
C ASN A 49 -16.78 24.66 2.93
N ALA A 50 -16.49 25.63 3.80
CA ALA A 50 -15.81 25.39 5.08
C ALA A 50 -16.63 24.44 5.97
N THR A 51 -17.96 24.64 6.02
CA THR A 51 -18.87 23.78 6.79
C THR A 51 -18.93 22.35 6.22
N ALA A 52 -18.92 22.21 4.89
CA ALA A 52 -18.88 20.90 4.25
C ALA A 52 -17.55 20.17 4.49
N ASN A 53 -16.43 20.90 4.43
CA ASN A 53 -15.09 20.37 4.72
C ASN A 53 -14.96 19.96 6.19
N ALA A 54 -15.47 20.75 7.14
CA ALA A 54 -15.47 20.40 8.56
C ALA A 54 -16.23 19.09 8.83
N LYS A 55 -17.42 18.91 8.26
CA LYS A 55 -18.17 17.65 8.37
C LYS A 55 -17.44 16.46 7.76
N LYS A 56 -16.76 16.67 6.63
CA LYS A 56 -15.96 15.63 5.98
C LYS A 56 -14.73 15.26 6.82
N LEU A 57 -14.06 16.26 7.39
CA LEU A 57 -12.92 16.07 8.30
C LEU A 57 -13.34 15.27 9.53
N ASP A 58 -14.43 15.66 10.20
CA ASP A 58 -14.97 14.94 11.37
C ASP A 58 -15.26 13.46 11.05
N LYS A 59 -15.81 13.18 9.86
CA LYS A 59 -16.07 11.81 9.41
C LYS A 59 -14.78 11.02 9.23
N LEU A 60 -13.80 11.59 8.52
CA LEU A 60 -12.52 10.92 8.26
C LEU A 60 -11.72 10.68 9.55
N CYS A 61 -11.75 11.62 10.51
CA CYS A 61 -11.09 11.44 11.81
C CYS A 61 -11.71 10.28 12.61
N ARG A 62 -13.04 10.10 12.57
CA ARG A 62 -13.70 8.96 13.22
C ARG A 62 -13.35 7.64 12.54
N GLU A 63 -13.28 7.63 11.21
CA GLU A 63 -12.88 6.45 10.42
C GLU A 63 -11.42 6.08 10.71
N GLU A 64 -10.49 7.05 10.74
CA GLU A 64 -9.08 6.82 11.11
C GLU A 64 -8.94 6.26 12.52
N SER A 65 -9.69 6.81 13.49
CA SER A 65 -9.69 6.32 14.86
C SER A 65 -10.17 4.88 14.95
N THR A 66 -11.24 4.54 14.22
CA THR A 66 -11.78 3.18 14.17
C THR A 66 -10.79 2.21 13.52
N LEU A 67 -10.20 2.58 12.39
CA LEU A 67 -9.19 1.77 11.70
C LEU A 67 -7.95 1.54 12.56
N SER A 68 -7.48 2.57 13.27
CA SER A 68 -6.33 2.46 14.19
C SER A 68 -6.62 1.49 15.34
N GLN A 69 -7.84 1.52 15.90
CA GLN A 69 -8.25 0.56 16.93
C GLN A 69 -8.35 -0.86 16.39
N THR A 70 -8.90 -1.06 15.20
CA THR A 70 -8.98 -2.37 14.54
C THR A 70 -7.59 -2.93 14.28
N LEU A 71 -6.67 -2.11 13.77
CA LEU A 71 -5.27 -2.49 13.52
C LEU A 71 -4.60 -3.01 14.80
N ASN A 72 -4.70 -2.27 15.90
CA ASN A 72 -4.11 -2.67 17.18
C ASN A 72 -4.69 -3.98 17.69
N LYS A 73 -6.02 -4.16 17.62
CA LYS A 73 -6.66 -5.41 18.03
C LYS A 73 -6.21 -6.60 17.18
N SER A 74 -6.08 -6.40 15.87
CA SER A 74 -5.59 -7.43 14.95
C SER A 74 -4.15 -7.82 15.28
N LEU A 75 -3.30 -6.82 15.51
CA LEU A 75 -1.90 -7.03 15.90
C LEU A 75 -1.78 -7.83 17.20
N ASP A 76 -2.54 -7.46 18.23
CA ASP A 76 -2.55 -8.18 19.50
C ASP A 76 -3.01 -9.62 19.33
N ALA A 77 -4.09 -9.85 18.57
CA ALA A 77 -4.65 -11.19 18.34
C ALA A 77 -3.65 -12.10 17.62
N HIS A 78 -3.06 -11.65 16.52
CA HIS A 78 -2.08 -12.45 15.79
C HIS A 78 -0.78 -12.66 16.56
N THR A 79 -0.35 -11.68 17.36
CA THR A 79 0.81 -11.86 18.25
C THR A 79 0.57 -12.99 19.25
N GLN A 80 -0.63 -13.06 19.85
CA GLN A 80 -0.98 -14.15 20.76
C GLN A 80 -1.04 -15.51 20.04
N GLU A 81 -1.57 -15.55 18.82
CA GLU A 81 -1.66 -16.76 18.01
C GLU A 81 -0.27 -17.31 17.67
N ILE A 82 0.65 -16.45 17.22
CA ILE A 82 2.05 -16.79 16.93
C ILE A 82 2.74 -17.33 18.18
N LEU A 83 2.61 -16.67 19.33
CA LEU A 83 3.21 -17.13 20.59
C LEU A 83 2.66 -18.50 21.02
N SER A 84 1.37 -18.74 20.83
CA SER A 84 0.73 -20.04 21.09
C SER A 84 1.29 -21.13 20.18
N MET A 85 1.38 -20.87 18.87
CA MET A 85 1.93 -21.80 17.90
C MET A 85 3.42 -22.11 18.19
N GLN A 86 4.22 -21.10 18.51
CA GLN A 86 5.63 -21.27 18.90
C GLN A 86 5.78 -22.14 20.16
N LYS A 87 4.88 -22.02 21.12
CA LYS A 87 4.87 -22.88 22.32
C LYS A 87 4.56 -24.33 21.93
N ASN A 88 3.58 -24.57 21.07
CA ASN A 88 3.22 -25.92 20.61
C ASN A 88 4.37 -26.59 19.84
N LEU A 89 5.07 -25.83 18.99
CA LEU A 89 6.24 -26.33 18.27
C LEU A 89 7.35 -26.78 19.23
N LYS A 90 7.65 -25.98 20.27
CA LYS A 90 8.64 -26.35 21.30
C LYS A 90 8.26 -27.62 22.06
N ILE A 91 6.97 -27.85 22.32
CA ILE A 91 6.49 -29.08 22.97
C ILE A 91 6.71 -30.28 22.03
N CYS A 92 6.40 -30.12 20.74
CA CYS A 92 6.64 -31.17 19.75
C CYS A 92 8.13 -31.50 19.64
N ASP A 93 9.01 -30.49 19.57
CA ASP A 93 10.46 -30.69 19.54
C ASP A 93 10.95 -31.47 20.76
N HIS A 94 10.44 -31.15 21.94
CA HIS A 94 10.79 -31.86 23.16
C HIS A 94 10.35 -33.33 23.14
N HIS A 95 9.14 -33.62 22.68
CA HIS A 95 8.65 -35.00 22.57
C HIS A 95 9.39 -35.81 21.51
N ILE A 96 9.75 -35.19 20.38
CA ILE A 96 10.59 -35.83 19.35
C ILE A 96 11.93 -36.22 19.96
N LEU A 97 12.59 -35.29 20.65
CA LEU A 97 13.90 -35.55 21.25
C LEU A 97 13.87 -36.69 22.28
N ILE A 98 12.83 -36.76 23.12
CA ILE A 98 12.64 -37.89 24.06
C ILE A 98 12.43 -39.21 23.30
N ALA A 99 11.67 -39.19 22.22
CA ALA A 99 11.37 -40.39 21.45
C ALA A 99 12.60 -40.89 20.67
N GLU A 100 13.41 -39.97 20.14
CA GLU A 100 14.69 -40.25 19.48
C GLU A 100 15.71 -40.85 20.46
N ASP A 101 15.89 -40.26 21.64
CA ASP A 101 16.77 -40.77 22.71
C ASP A 101 16.37 -42.21 23.11
N ARG A 102 15.08 -42.45 23.29
CA ARG A 102 14.56 -43.79 23.59
C ARG A 102 14.70 -44.77 22.43
N LEU A 103 14.66 -44.31 21.17
CA LEU A 103 14.94 -45.16 20.01
C LEU A 103 16.41 -45.57 19.98
N GLU A 104 17.32 -44.65 20.30
CA GLU A 104 18.76 -44.91 20.39
C GLU A 104 19.07 -45.97 21.46
N ASP A 105 18.51 -45.82 22.68
CA ASP A 105 18.62 -46.82 23.75
C ASP A 105 18.15 -48.22 23.32
N LEU A 106 17.05 -48.28 22.58
CA LEU A 106 16.46 -49.53 22.11
C LEU A 106 17.26 -50.19 20.98
N GLU A 107 17.92 -49.37 20.15
CA GLU A 107 18.84 -49.85 19.11
C GLU A 107 20.10 -50.45 19.72
N GLU A 108 20.65 -49.84 20.77
CA GLU A 108 21.78 -50.37 21.54
C GLU A 108 21.45 -51.68 22.28
N ALA A 109 20.20 -51.85 22.74
CA ALA A 109 19.77 -53.02 23.52
C ALA A 109 19.57 -54.32 22.70
N GLY A 110 19.43 -54.25 21.37
CA GLY A 110 19.28 -55.41 20.48
C GLY A 110 17.85 -55.99 20.33
N LEU A 111 17.63 -56.74 19.25
CA LEU A 111 16.36 -56.75 18.48
C LEU A 111 15.20 -57.68 18.91
N ALA A 112 15.34 -58.65 19.83
CA ALA A 112 14.31 -59.70 19.94
C ALA A 112 13.03 -59.31 20.75
N PRO A 113 13.09 -58.63 21.90
CA PRO A 113 11.88 -58.24 22.64
C PRO A 113 11.34 -56.86 22.26
N VAL A 114 12.19 -55.98 21.70
CA VAL A 114 11.92 -54.54 21.64
C VAL A 114 11.62 -53.98 20.25
N ALA A 115 11.71 -54.82 19.20
CA ALA A 115 11.38 -54.43 17.82
C ALA A 115 9.96 -53.86 17.65
N ARG A 116 8.99 -54.32 18.46
CA ARG A 116 7.62 -53.79 18.45
C ARG A 116 7.54 -52.36 19.02
N GLU A 117 8.29 -52.09 20.08
CA GLU A 117 8.35 -50.77 20.71
C GLU A 117 9.15 -49.79 19.86
N TYR A 118 10.26 -50.24 19.27
CA TYR A 118 11.06 -49.47 18.31
C TYR A 118 10.24 -49.07 17.08
N SER A 119 9.54 -50.02 16.44
CA SER A 119 8.67 -49.72 15.29
C SER A 119 7.49 -48.82 15.66
N PHE A 120 6.94 -48.95 16.86
CA PHE A 120 5.88 -48.07 17.36
C PHE A 120 6.40 -46.63 17.55
N LEU A 121 7.55 -46.46 18.22
CA LEU A 121 8.16 -45.15 18.47
C LEU A 121 8.58 -44.46 17.17
N GLN A 122 9.15 -45.18 16.20
CA GLN A 122 9.41 -44.63 14.85
C GLN A 122 8.12 -44.13 14.19
N GLY A 123 7.02 -44.87 14.33
CA GLY A 123 5.72 -44.44 13.83
C GLY A 123 5.20 -43.17 14.52
N GLU A 124 5.40 -43.04 15.83
CA GLU A 124 5.03 -41.84 16.59
C GLU A 124 5.91 -40.64 16.24
N VAL A 125 7.22 -40.82 16.05
CA VAL A 125 8.13 -39.76 15.56
C VAL A 125 7.67 -39.27 14.19
N ALA A 126 7.43 -40.18 13.24
CA ALA A 126 6.97 -39.80 11.90
C ALA A 126 5.64 -39.02 11.93
N LYS A 127 4.70 -39.40 12.81
CA LYS A 127 3.45 -38.65 13.01
C LYS A 127 3.70 -37.27 13.60
N LEU A 128 4.57 -37.15 14.60
CA LEU A 128 4.91 -35.88 15.24
C LEU A 128 5.63 -34.95 14.27
N GLU A 129 6.54 -35.46 13.45
CA GLU A 129 7.20 -34.71 12.39
C GLU A 129 6.22 -34.21 11.33
N SER A 130 5.29 -35.06 10.89
CA SER A 130 4.21 -34.66 9.97
C SER A 130 3.34 -33.56 10.58
N TYR A 131 2.93 -33.72 11.84
CA TYR A 131 2.14 -32.72 12.56
C TYR A 131 2.90 -31.40 12.76
N LYS A 132 4.20 -31.47 13.04
CA LYS A 132 5.09 -30.31 13.13
C LYS A 132 5.20 -29.59 11.78
N ALA A 133 5.37 -30.33 10.69
CA ALA A 133 5.44 -29.77 9.34
C ALA A 133 4.14 -29.06 8.95
N GLU A 134 2.98 -29.69 9.20
CA GLU A 134 1.67 -29.08 8.97
C GLU A 134 1.45 -27.80 9.80
N ASN A 135 1.80 -27.82 11.08
CA ASN A 135 1.69 -26.62 11.92
C ASN A 135 2.65 -25.52 11.51
N SER A 136 3.87 -25.88 11.08
CA SER A 136 4.85 -24.91 10.56
C SER A 136 4.34 -24.24 9.29
N GLN A 137 3.71 -25.02 8.40
CA GLN A 137 3.09 -24.50 7.19
C GLN A 137 1.91 -23.58 7.49
N ARG A 138 1.02 -23.97 8.42
CA ARG A 138 -0.10 -23.11 8.87
C ARG A 138 0.38 -21.80 9.49
N LEU A 139 1.48 -21.85 10.26
CA LEU A 139 2.09 -20.65 10.83
C LEU A 139 2.58 -19.70 9.74
N ILE A 140 3.28 -20.20 8.72
CA ILE A 140 3.76 -19.39 7.58
C ILE A 140 2.58 -18.77 6.83
N GLU A 141 1.51 -19.52 6.61
CA GLU A 141 0.30 -19.03 5.94
C GLU A 141 -0.40 -17.93 6.74
N ALA A 142 -0.57 -18.13 8.05
CA ALA A 142 -1.16 -17.15 8.96
C ALA A 142 -0.31 -15.87 9.04
N GLU A 143 1.03 -15.99 9.11
CA GLU A 143 1.94 -14.84 9.10
C GLU A 143 1.82 -14.03 7.81
N LYS A 144 1.74 -14.71 6.66
CA LYS A 144 1.60 -14.06 5.36
C LYS A 144 0.25 -13.36 5.21
N GLU A 145 -0.84 -14.00 5.64
CA GLU A 145 -2.18 -13.40 5.62
C GLU A 145 -2.23 -12.16 6.52
N PHE A 146 -1.66 -12.27 7.73
CA PHE A 146 -1.55 -11.14 8.64
C PHE A 146 -0.73 -9.99 8.05
N GLU A 147 0.40 -10.28 7.39
CA GLU A 147 1.23 -9.26 6.74
C GLU A 147 0.45 -8.50 5.66
N ILE A 148 -0.34 -9.21 4.84
CA ILE A 148 -1.19 -8.60 3.81
C ILE A 148 -2.25 -7.69 4.46
N GLN A 149 -2.96 -8.20 5.47
CA GLN A 149 -4.00 -7.42 6.17
C GLN A 149 -3.42 -6.16 6.83
N MET A 150 -2.25 -6.26 7.46
CA MET A 150 -1.56 -5.12 8.07
C MET A 150 -1.12 -4.09 7.03
N ARG A 151 -0.62 -4.55 5.87
CA ARG A 151 -0.26 -3.67 4.76
C ARG A 151 -1.48 -2.88 4.28
N ASP A 152 -2.59 -3.57 3.97
CA ASP A 152 -3.81 -2.94 3.47
C ASP A 152 -4.38 -1.91 4.47
N LEU A 153 -4.44 -2.26 5.76
CA LEU A 153 -4.90 -1.35 6.80
C LEU A 153 -3.96 -0.15 6.98
N SER A 154 -2.64 -0.37 6.88
CA SER A 154 -1.64 0.71 6.99
C SER A 154 -1.71 1.68 5.81
N GLU A 155 -1.89 1.18 4.59
CA GLU A 155 -2.06 2.01 3.38
C GLU A 155 -3.31 2.86 3.48
N ASN A 156 -4.43 2.26 3.90
CA ASN A 156 -5.66 3.00 4.16
C ASN A 156 -5.46 4.10 5.20
N LEU A 157 -4.79 3.83 6.33
CA LEU A 157 -4.51 4.85 7.35
C LEU A 157 -3.64 5.99 6.81
N VAL A 158 -2.65 5.70 5.98
CA VAL A 158 -1.81 6.72 5.33
C VAL A 158 -2.66 7.61 4.42
N GLU A 159 -3.55 7.03 3.62
CA GLU A 159 -4.46 7.77 2.74
C GLU A 159 -5.46 8.63 3.54
N TYR A 160 -6.06 8.09 4.60
CA TYR A 160 -6.95 8.85 5.47
C TYR A 160 -6.23 10.05 6.11
N ARG A 161 -5.01 9.84 6.63
CA ARG A 161 -4.18 10.93 7.19
C ARG A 161 -3.80 11.97 6.16
N ARG A 162 -3.52 11.58 4.92
CA ARG A 162 -3.27 12.51 3.81
C ARG A 162 -4.50 13.36 3.53
N LEU A 163 -5.68 12.74 3.39
CA LEU A 163 -6.94 13.43 3.11
C LEU A 163 -7.35 14.39 4.24
N ILE A 164 -7.13 13.99 5.50
CA ILE A 164 -7.35 14.84 6.68
C ILE A 164 -6.50 16.11 6.56
N ARG A 165 -5.18 15.98 6.35
CA ARG A 165 -4.28 17.14 6.19
C ARG A 165 -4.66 18.04 5.01
N GLU A 166 -5.07 17.47 3.89
CA GLU A 166 -5.53 18.25 2.74
C GLU A 166 -6.77 19.09 3.04
N LEU A 167 -7.68 18.57 3.87
CA LEU A 167 -8.87 19.30 4.30
C LEU A 167 -8.56 20.34 5.37
N GLU A 168 -7.63 20.07 6.28
CA GLU A 168 -7.15 21.05 7.28
C GLU A 168 -6.49 22.25 6.62
N VAL A 169 -5.68 22.05 5.57
CA VAL A 169 -5.00 23.15 4.84
C VAL A 169 -5.96 23.98 3.98
N ARG A 170 -7.08 23.39 3.54
CA ARG A 170 -8.09 24.05 2.69
C ARG A 170 -9.27 24.65 3.47
N GLY A 171 -9.36 24.39 4.77
CA GLY A 171 -10.40 24.85 5.69
C GLY A 171 -10.23 26.28 6.14
#